data_AF-A0A932SI52-F1
#
_entry.id   AF-A0A932SI52-F1
#
_cell.length_a   1.000
_cell.length_b   1.000
_cell.length_c   1.000
_cell.angle_alpha   90.00
_cell.angle_beta   90.00
_cell.angle_gamma   90.00
#
_symmetry.space_group_name_H-M   'P 1'
#
loop_
_entity.id
_entity.type
_entity.pdbx_description
1 polymer ?
#
loop_
_entity_poly.entity_id
_entity_poly.type
_entity_poly.pdbx_seq_one_letter_code
_entity_poly.pdbx_strand_id
1 'polypeptide(L)'
;MERGEPNNTLATTATLNIGPDLIPTAVTASKSGSTLTLTDSVKNQGTASGAFTVRFYLFLDSTYPAGTDIFICSRSVASLAAGASNPTSGTQTTTCTVPSAPAGSYFIIVNDDSGGAVSESIESNNTKATTTKEHSLSEWTELMIQNRPCKDRTADFLLKNPFIPKKSRLSYLTPVLL
;
A
#
# COMPACT_ATOMS: atom_id res chain seq x y z
N MET A 1 -60.91 -11.46 -30.48
CA MET A 1 -60.21 -10.20 -30.78
C MET A 1 -58.94 -10.17 -29.94
N GLU A 2 -57.86 -9.71 -30.55
CA GLU A 2 -56.45 -9.88 -30.17
C GLU A 2 -56.06 -9.33 -28.79
N ARG A 3 -55.02 -9.95 -28.23
CA ARG A 3 -54.39 -9.82 -26.91
C ARG A 3 -53.76 -8.44 -26.68
N GLY A 4 -54.04 -7.80 -25.55
CA GLY A 4 -53.32 -6.61 -25.06
C GLY A 4 -52.14 -7.01 -24.18
N GLU A 5 -50.93 -6.86 -24.69
CA GLU A 5 -49.68 -7.25 -24.01
C GLU A 5 -49.37 -6.38 -22.78
N PRO A 6 -48.71 -6.93 -21.75
CA PRO A 6 -48.31 -6.16 -20.58
C PRO A 6 -47.16 -5.19 -20.92
N ASN A 7 -47.30 -4.00 -20.35
CA ASN A 7 -46.41 -2.85 -20.45
C ASN A 7 -44.97 -3.27 -20.13
N ASN A 8 -44.10 -3.28 -21.14
CA ASN A 8 -42.69 -3.64 -21.02
C ASN A 8 -41.92 -2.53 -20.29
N THR A 9 -42.12 -2.41 -18.97
CA THR A 9 -41.32 -1.53 -18.11
C THR A 9 -40.05 -2.29 -17.73
N LEU A 10 -39.12 -2.38 -18.67
CA LEU A 10 -37.75 -2.80 -18.38
C LEU A 10 -37.06 -1.65 -17.62
N ALA A 11 -37.34 -1.55 -16.32
CA ALA A 11 -36.46 -0.80 -15.43
C ALA A 11 -35.16 -1.60 -15.31
N THR A 12 -34.16 -1.20 -16.07
CA THR A 12 -32.80 -1.73 -15.94
C THR A 12 -32.26 -1.36 -14.57
N THR A 13 -31.58 -2.28 -13.90
CA THR A 13 -30.84 -2.03 -12.65
C THR A 13 -29.52 -1.30 -12.88
N ALA A 14 -29.31 -0.74 -14.07
CA ALA A 14 -28.13 0.06 -14.38
C ALA A 14 -28.11 1.29 -13.47
N THR A 15 -27.12 1.34 -12.59
CA THR A 15 -26.78 2.55 -11.85
C THR A 15 -26.37 3.62 -12.86
N LEU A 16 -27.13 4.71 -12.89
CA LEU A 16 -26.81 5.88 -13.69
C LEU A 16 -25.71 6.66 -12.95
N ASN A 17 -24.45 6.39 -13.29
CA ASN A 17 -23.33 7.19 -12.79
C ASN A 17 -23.35 8.54 -13.52
N ILE A 18 -23.74 9.60 -12.81
CA ILE A 18 -23.66 10.98 -13.29
C ILE A 18 -22.32 11.55 -12.87
N GLY A 19 -21.40 11.66 -13.83
CA GLY A 19 -20.08 12.24 -13.63
C GLY A 19 -18.95 11.21 -13.54
N PRO A 20 -17.69 11.67 -13.44
CA PRO A 20 -16.54 10.80 -13.22
C PRO A 20 -16.60 10.06 -11.88
N ASP A 21 -15.85 8.97 -11.77
CA ASP A 21 -15.75 8.17 -10.54
C ASP A 21 -14.42 7.41 -10.54
N LEU A 22 -13.43 7.97 -9.85
CA LEU A 22 -12.07 7.52 -9.74
C LEU A 22 -11.93 6.61 -8.52
N ILE A 23 -11.64 5.35 -8.79
CA ILE A 23 -11.45 4.35 -7.76
C ILE A 23 -10.04 3.75 -7.83
N PRO A 24 -9.25 3.80 -6.74
CA PRO A 24 -8.00 3.08 -6.66
C PRO A 24 -8.28 1.58 -6.69
N THR A 25 -7.62 0.88 -7.59
CA THR A 25 -7.79 -0.57 -7.82
C THR A 25 -6.64 -1.38 -7.21
N ALA A 26 -5.44 -0.80 -7.12
CA ALA A 26 -4.30 -1.42 -6.46
C ALA A 26 -3.45 -0.39 -5.73
N VAL A 27 -2.80 -0.84 -4.65
CA VAL A 27 -1.73 -0.11 -3.97
C VAL A 27 -0.81 -1.13 -3.29
N THR A 28 0.49 -1.01 -3.55
CA THR A 28 1.55 -1.72 -2.85
C THR A 28 2.71 -0.78 -2.60
N ALA A 29 3.54 -1.14 -1.63
CA ALA A 29 4.68 -0.36 -1.23
C ALA A 29 5.87 -1.29 -1.01
N SER A 30 7.06 -0.76 -1.20
CA SER A 30 8.29 -1.41 -0.75
C SER A 30 9.32 -0.35 -0.43
N LYS A 31 10.09 -0.58 0.63
CA LYS A 31 11.10 0.36 1.10
C LYS A 31 12.50 -0.24 0.95
N SER A 32 13.43 0.58 0.46
CA SER A 32 14.85 0.25 0.39
C SER A 32 15.69 1.45 0.83
N GLY A 33 16.27 1.36 2.03
CA GLY A 33 16.99 2.48 2.65
C GLY A 33 16.08 3.70 2.84
N SER A 34 16.48 4.82 2.25
CA SER A 34 15.73 6.09 2.27
C SER A 34 14.73 6.24 1.11
N THR A 35 14.58 5.20 0.30
CA THR A 35 13.71 5.18 -0.87
C THR A 35 12.48 4.33 -0.61
N LEU A 36 11.33 4.83 -1.07
CA LEU A 36 10.05 4.15 -1.05
C LEU A 36 9.54 4.01 -2.49
N THR A 37 9.27 2.78 -2.90
CA THR A 37 8.71 2.46 -4.20
C THR A 37 7.24 2.15 -4.01
N LEU A 38 6.39 3.04 -4.54
CA LEU A 38 4.94 2.94 -4.48
C LEU A 38 4.41 2.47 -5.81
N THR A 39 3.50 1.51 -5.78
CA THR A 39 2.90 0.95 -6.98
C THR A 39 1.39 0.99 -6.84
N ASP A 40 0.71 1.64 -7.78
CA ASP A 40 -0.73 1.88 -7.69
C ASP A 40 -1.43 1.76 -9.04
N SER A 41 -2.76 1.72 -9.02
CA SER A 41 -3.57 1.88 -10.22
C SER A 41 -4.91 2.50 -9.86
N VAL A 42 -5.41 3.39 -10.72
CA VAL A 42 -6.73 4.03 -10.61
C VAL A 42 -7.58 3.64 -11.80
N LYS A 43 -8.89 3.47 -11.59
CA LYS A 43 -9.87 3.25 -12.65
C LYS A 43 -10.91 4.35 -12.59
N ASN A 44 -11.31 4.88 -13.75
CA ASN A 44 -12.50 5.71 -13.84
C ASN A 44 -13.70 4.82 -14.21
N GLN A 45 -14.61 4.57 -13.28
CA GLN A 45 -15.83 3.79 -13.50
C GLN A 45 -17.05 4.64 -13.89
N GLY A 46 -16.89 5.97 -13.93
CA GLY A 46 -17.90 6.94 -14.37
C GLY A 46 -17.60 7.49 -15.77
N THR A 47 -18.01 8.74 -16.01
CA THR A 47 -17.70 9.48 -17.25
C THR A 47 -16.26 9.99 -17.27
N ALA A 48 -15.75 10.42 -18.43
CA ALA A 48 -14.37 10.92 -18.53
C ALA A 48 -14.04 12.03 -17.52
N SER A 49 -12.87 11.93 -16.87
CA SER A 49 -12.34 12.93 -15.94
C SER A 49 -11.29 13.81 -16.59
N GLY A 50 -11.17 15.03 -16.07
CA GLY A 50 -10.05 15.93 -16.35
C GLY A 50 -8.79 15.55 -15.58
N ALA A 51 -7.88 16.51 -15.42
CA ALA A 51 -6.65 16.29 -14.68
C ALA A 51 -6.91 16.14 -13.17
N PHE A 52 -6.22 15.21 -12.55
CA PHE A 52 -6.25 14.99 -11.09
C PHE A 52 -4.87 14.60 -10.56
N THR A 53 -4.72 14.65 -9.24
CA THR A 53 -3.48 14.27 -8.56
C THR A 53 -3.72 13.07 -7.67
N VAL A 54 -2.88 12.05 -7.84
CA VAL A 54 -2.80 10.91 -6.94
C VAL A 54 -1.78 11.22 -5.86
N ARG A 55 -2.18 11.14 -4.59
CA ARG A 55 -1.30 11.40 -3.45
C ARG A 55 -1.13 10.17 -2.58
N PHE A 56 0.05 10.05 -1.99
CA PHE A 56 0.40 8.95 -1.11
C PHE A 56 0.72 9.44 0.29
N TYR A 57 0.25 8.69 1.29
CA TYR A 57 0.37 9.04 2.69
C TYR A 57 0.78 7.85 3.55
N LEU A 58 1.50 8.11 4.63
CA LEU A 58 1.67 7.15 5.73
C LEU A 58 0.50 7.28 6.71
N PHE A 59 -0.01 6.14 7.15
CA PHE A 59 -1.17 6.04 8.02
C PHE A 59 -1.00 4.94 9.08
N LEU A 60 -1.47 5.17 10.31
CA LEU A 60 -1.25 4.23 11.43
C LEU A 60 -2.31 3.13 11.53
N ASP A 61 -3.55 3.46 11.21
CA ASP A 61 -4.72 2.60 11.38
C ASP A 61 -5.07 1.84 10.09
N SER A 62 -5.90 0.81 10.16
CA SER A 62 -6.29 0.03 8.98
C SER A 62 -7.56 0.54 8.29
N THR A 63 -8.19 1.60 8.83
CA THR A 63 -9.45 2.17 8.34
C THR A 63 -9.33 3.67 8.16
N TYR A 64 -9.54 4.15 6.94
CA TYR A 64 -9.56 5.58 6.61
C TYR A 64 -11.00 6.13 6.66
N PRO A 65 -11.22 7.38 7.12
CA PRO A 65 -10.23 8.30 7.70
C PRO A 65 -10.17 8.19 9.23
N ALA A 66 -8.97 8.06 9.81
CA ALA A 66 -8.74 8.31 11.23
C ALA A 66 -7.25 8.52 11.55
N GLY A 67 -6.76 9.77 11.61
CA GLY A 67 -5.39 10.12 12.03
C GLY A 67 -4.81 11.38 11.36
N THR A 68 -3.57 11.74 11.72
CA THR A 68 -2.73 12.71 11.00
C THR A 68 -1.90 11.98 9.94
N ASP A 69 -2.38 12.01 8.71
CA ASP A 69 -1.70 11.42 7.55
C ASP A 69 -0.39 12.17 7.24
N ILE A 70 0.71 11.45 7.01
CA ILE A 70 1.99 12.06 6.64
C ILE A 70 2.16 11.96 5.13
N PHE A 71 2.18 13.09 4.44
CA PHE A 71 2.39 13.14 3.00
C PHE A 71 3.76 12.56 2.61
N ILE A 72 3.77 11.68 1.62
CA ILE A 72 4.98 11.07 1.05
C ILE A 72 5.34 11.81 -0.23
N CYS A 73 4.47 11.72 -1.23
CA CYS A 73 4.67 12.22 -2.58
C CYS A 73 3.36 12.16 -3.38
N SER A 74 3.41 12.62 -4.63
CA SER A 74 2.27 12.64 -5.53
C SER A 74 2.69 12.38 -6.97
N ARG A 75 1.73 11.94 -7.79
CA ARG A 75 1.84 11.86 -9.25
C ARG A 75 0.61 12.47 -9.92
N SER A 76 0.79 13.09 -11.08
CA SER A 76 -0.30 13.72 -11.82
C SER A 76 -0.85 12.79 -12.90
N VAL A 77 -2.16 12.85 -13.13
CA VAL A 77 -2.84 12.21 -14.26
C VAL A 77 -3.53 13.31 -15.05
N ALA A 78 -3.21 13.44 -16.34
CA ALA A 78 -3.70 14.55 -17.17
C ALA A 78 -5.20 14.46 -17.50
N SER A 79 -5.70 13.23 -17.64
CA SER A 79 -7.11 12.90 -17.88
C SER A 79 -7.30 11.40 -17.78
N LEU A 80 -8.50 10.93 -17.46
CA LEU A 80 -8.82 9.50 -17.54
C LEU A 80 -10.19 9.27 -18.20
N ALA A 81 -10.19 8.59 -19.34
CA ALA A 81 -11.41 8.30 -20.09
C ALA A 81 -12.38 7.41 -19.30
N ALA A 82 -13.66 7.44 -19.67
CA ALA A 82 -14.69 6.60 -19.07
C ALA A 82 -14.31 5.11 -19.20
N GLY A 83 -14.38 4.37 -18.09
CA GLY A 83 -14.03 2.95 -18.01
C GLY A 83 -12.53 2.64 -18.06
N ALA A 84 -11.66 3.63 -18.27
CA ALA A 84 -10.23 3.42 -18.42
C ALA A 84 -9.50 3.34 -17.07
N SER A 85 -8.32 2.71 -17.10
CA SER A 85 -7.39 2.68 -15.95
C SER A 85 -6.13 3.49 -16.24
N ASN A 86 -5.53 4.02 -15.18
CA ASN A 86 -4.19 4.59 -15.22
C ASN A 86 -3.28 3.80 -14.26
N PRO A 87 -2.27 3.08 -14.78
CA PRO A 87 -1.94 2.94 -16.20
C PRO A 87 -2.96 2.05 -16.94
N THR A 88 -2.93 2.08 -18.27
CA THR A 88 -3.87 1.30 -19.11
C THR A 88 -3.80 -0.21 -18.83
N SER A 89 -2.64 -0.70 -18.38
CA SER A 89 -2.44 -2.11 -18.01
C SER A 89 -1.56 -2.21 -16.77
N GLY A 90 -1.95 -3.06 -15.82
CA GLY A 90 -1.17 -3.33 -14.61
C GLY A 90 -1.19 -2.16 -13.63
N THR A 91 0.00 -1.75 -13.18
CA THR A 91 0.19 -0.74 -12.13
C THR A 91 1.30 0.25 -12.49
N GLN A 92 1.18 1.48 -12.00
CA GLN A 92 2.16 2.54 -12.16
C GLN A 92 3.08 2.55 -10.95
N THR A 93 4.38 2.66 -11.19
CA THR A 93 5.38 2.81 -10.12
C THR A 93 5.81 4.25 -9.96
N THR A 94 5.89 4.71 -8.71
CA THR A 94 6.38 6.03 -8.31
C THR A 94 7.44 5.84 -7.21
N THR A 95 8.64 6.37 -7.45
CA THR A 95 9.73 6.32 -6.47
C THR A 95 9.79 7.63 -5.70
N CYS A 96 9.74 7.52 -4.38
CA CYS A 96 9.68 8.64 -3.44
C CYS A 96 10.72 8.49 -2.34
N THR A 97 11.07 9.59 -1.69
CA THR A 97 11.88 9.53 -0.46
C THR A 97 11.00 9.21 0.73
N VAL A 98 11.51 8.41 1.66
CA VAL A 98 10.82 8.15 2.93
C VAL A 98 10.67 9.49 3.69
N PRO A 99 9.44 9.92 4.03
CA PRO A 99 9.24 11.18 4.75
C PRO A 99 9.74 11.08 6.19
N SER A 100 9.96 12.22 6.82
CA SER A 100 10.20 12.26 8.27
C SER A 100 8.90 11.88 8.98
N ALA A 101 8.92 10.76 9.70
CA ALA A 101 7.81 10.25 10.47
C ALA A 101 8.34 9.67 11.78
N PRO A 102 7.56 9.68 12.87
CA PRO A 102 7.89 8.94 14.08
C PRO A 102 8.22 7.48 13.77
N ALA A 103 9.07 6.87 14.60
CA ALA A 103 9.33 5.44 14.52
C ALA A 103 8.03 4.64 14.66
N GLY A 104 7.85 3.63 13.81
CA GLY A 104 6.65 2.80 13.80
C GLY A 104 6.37 2.16 12.46
N SER A 105 5.33 1.34 12.45
CA SER A 105 4.83 0.63 11.28
C SER A 105 3.57 1.33 10.74
N TYR A 106 3.59 1.66 9.45
CA TYR A 106 2.56 2.46 8.79
C TYR A 106 1.96 1.73 7.59
N PHE A 107 0.65 1.79 7.43
CA PHE A 107 0.03 1.53 6.14
C PHE A 107 0.34 2.66 5.16
N ILE A 108 0.28 2.34 3.87
CA ILE A 108 0.33 3.35 2.81
C ILE A 108 -1.06 3.49 2.23
N ILE A 109 -1.53 4.74 2.17
CA ILE A 109 -2.79 5.10 1.54
C ILE A 109 -2.48 5.80 0.22
N VAL A 110 -3.17 5.36 -0.83
CA VAL A 110 -3.36 6.14 -2.05
C VAL A 110 -4.68 6.89 -1.95
N ASN A 111 -4.66 8.17 -2.32
CA ASN A 111 -5.84 9.01 -2.45
C ASN A 111 -5.87 9.62 -3.85
N ASP A 112 -6.78 9.12 -4.67
CA ASP A 112 -7.03 9.62 -6.01
C ASP A 112 -7.81 10.94 -5.93
N ASP A 113 -7.39 11.92 -6.71
CA ASP A 113 -7.92 13.28 -6.66
C ASP A 113 -7.99 13.92 -5.26
N SER A 114 -6.95 13.73 -4.44
CA SER A 114 -6.91 14.32 -3.09
C SER A 114 -7.08 15.85 -3.03
N GLY A 115 -7.02 16.55 -4.17
CA GLY A 115 -7.27 17.99 -4.28
C GLY A 115 -8.73 18.36 -4.56
N GLY A 116 -9.61 17.39 -4.81
CA GLY A 116 -11.00 17.61 -5.24
C GLY A 116 -11.08 18.41 -6.55
N ALA A 117 -10.15 18.17 -7.49
CA ALA A 117 -10.11 18.87 -8.76
C ALA A 117 -11.19 18.37 -9.73
N VAL A 118 -11.63 17.12 -9.55
CA VAL A 118 -12.70 16.49 -10.29
C VAL A 118 -13.88 16.34 -9.33
N SER A 119 -15.06 16.82 -9.72
CA SER A 119 -16.28 16.51 -8.98
C SER A 119 -16.78 15.15 -9.41
N GLU A 120 -16.83 14.21 -8.47
CA GLU A 120 -17.09 12.81 -8.73
C GLU A 120 -18.49 12.41 -8.29
N SER A 121 -19.00 11.34 -8.90
CA SER A 121 -20.32 10.79 -8.53
C SER A 121 -20.31 10.20 -7.13
N ILE A 122 -19.16 9.73 -6.67
CA ILE A 122 -18.90 9.23 -5.32
C ILE A 122 -17.51 9.75 -4.93
N GLU A 123 -17.43 10.55 -3.87
CA GLU A 123 -16.16 11.13 -3.39
C GLU A 123 -15.50 10.25 -2.30
N SER A 124 -16.25 9.28 -1.77
CA SER A 124 -15.84 8.48 -0.61
C SER A 124 -15.04 7.24 -0.98
N ASN A 125 -14.92 6.89 -2.26
CA ASN A 125 -14.28 5.66 -2.75
C ASN A 125 -12.91 5.90 -3.40
N ASN A 126 -12.35 7.10 -3.27
CA ASN A 126 -11.08 7.48 -3.91
C ASN A 126 -9.84 7.01 -3.13
N THR A 127 -10.02 6.22 -2.07
CA THR A 127 -8.92 5.84 -1.18
C THR A 127 -8.74 4.34 -1.06
N LYS A 128 -7.49 3.91 -0.98
CA LYS A 128 -7.14 2.50 -0.73
C LYS A 128 -5.87 2.42 0.11
N ALA A 129 -5.88 1.53 1.09
CA ALA A 129 -4.72 1.22 1.92
C ALA A 129 -4.02 -0.07 1.46
N THR A 130 -2.73 -0.18 1.77
CA THR A 130 -2.00 -1.45 1.73
C THR A 130 -2.57 -2.43 2.77
N THR A 131 -2.42 -3.73 2.51
CA THR A 131 -2.85 -4.77 3.46
C THR A 131 -1.84 -5.03 4.57
N THR A 132 -0.58 -4.65 4.35
CA THR A 132 0.52 -4.77 5.30
C THR A 132 1.12 -3.40 5.58
N LYS A 133 1.71 -3.27 6.78
CA LYS A 133 2.43 -2.06 7.17
C LYS A 133 3.85 -2.09 6.60
N GLU A 134 4.31 -0.94 6.15
CA GLU A 134 5.72 -0.64 5.89
C GLU A 134 6.36 -0.10 7.17
N HIS A 135 7.58 -0.56 7.45
CA HIS A 135 8.30 -0.19 8.66
C HIS A 135 9.08 1.12 8.42
N SER A 136 8.74 2.20 9.13
CA SER A 136 9.63 3.36 9.26
C SER A 136 10.91 2.91 10.00
N LEU A 137 12.08 3.40 9.61
CA LEU A 137 13.37 2.81 10.04
C LEU A 137 13.59 3.00 11.56
N SER A 138 13.26 1.96 12.34
CA SER A 138 13.94 1.59 13.59
C SER A 138 13.76 0.11 13.97
N GLU A 139 13.03 -0.70 13.20
CA GLU A 139 12.74 -2.08 13.60
C GLU A 139 13.84 -3.10 13.21
N TRP A 140 14.87 -2.67 12.47
CA TRP A 140 16.07 -3.50 12.24
C TRP A 140 17.00 -3.60 13.44
N THR A 141 16.80 -2.79 14.49
CA THR A 141 17.55 -2.95 15.73
C THR A 141 16.97 -4.06 16.60
N GLU A 142 15.67 -4.41 16.47
CA GLU A 142 15.04 -5.45 17.30
C GLU A 142 15.29 -6.88 16.80
N LEU A 143 15.47 -7.13 15.49
CA LEU A 143 15.89 -8.44 14.99
C LEU A 143 17.36 -8.77 15.28
N MET A 144 18.22 -7.75 15.39
CA MET A 144 19.60 -7.93 15.88
C MET A 144 19.66 -8.04 17.42
N ILE A 145 18.59 -7.65 18.12
CA ILE A 145 18.47 -7.67 19.58
C ILE A 145 17.66 -8.87 20.11
N GLN A 146 16.84 -9.54 19.29
CA GLN A 146 16.33 -10.88 19.63
C GLN A 146 17.42 -11.96 19.60
N ASN A 147 18.59 -11.62 19.06
CA ASN A 147 19.84 -12.35 19.26
C ASN A 147 20.62 -11.90 20.51
N ARG A 148 20.01 -11.14 21.46
CA ARG A 148 20.61 -10.95 22.78
C ARG A 148 20.53 -12.29 23.54
N PRO A 149 21.69 -12.87 23.92
CA PRO A 149 21.75 -14.19 24.51
C PRO A 149 21.28 -14.10 25.96
N CYS A 150 20.04 -14.49 26.22
CA CYS A 150 19.57 -14.78 27.56
C CYS A 150 19.41 -16.29 27.73
N LYS A 151 20.52 -16.90 28.21
CA LYS A 151 20.51 -17.99 29.21
C LYS A 151 19.99 -19.37 28.76
N ASP A 152 20.51 -19.91 27.67
CA ASP A 152 20.96 -21.32 27.67
C ASP A 152 21.86 -21.62 26.46
N ARG A 153 23.15 -21.82 26.69
CA ARG A 153 24.12 -22.19 25.65
C ARG A 153 24.30 -23.70 25.66
N THR A 154 23.47 -24.42 24.93
CA THR A 154 23.86 -25.77 24.48
C THR A 154 24.52 -25.65 23.10
N ALA A 155 25.64 -26.34 22.92
CA ALA A 155 26.46 -26.33 21.70
C ALA A 155 25.69 -26.76 20.42
N ASP A 156 24.48 -27.27 20.59
CA ASP A 156 23.62 -27.83 19.55
C ASP A 156 23.05 -26.76 18.59
N PHE A 157 22.84 -25.52 19.07
CA PHE A 157 22.29 -24.44 18.24
C PHE A 157 23.27 -23.93 17.16
N LEU A 158 24.58 -23.92 17.46
CA LEU A 158 25.61 -23.42 16.55
C LEU A 158 25.93 -24.40 15.40
N LEU A 159 25.68 -25.70 15.59
CA LEU A 159 25.95 -26.74 14.60
C LEU A 159 24.85 -26.84 13.54
N LYS A 160 23.60 -26.52 13.91
CA LYS A 160 22.40 -26.69 13.07
C LYS A 160 22.04 -25.49 12.19
N ASN A 161 22.64 -24.32 12.41
CA ASN A 161 22.31 -23.12 11.64
C ASN A 161 23.13 -23.03 10.33
N PRO A 162 22.50 -23.16 9.13
CA PRO A 162 23.20 -23.19 7.85
C PRO A 162 23.73 -21.81 7.42
N PHE A 163 23.29 -20.72 8.08
CA PHE A 163 23.71 -19.35 7.77
C PHE A 163 24.98 -18.91 8.52
N ILE A 164 25.54 -19.75 9.39
CA ILE A 164 26.81 -19.46 10.08
C ILE A 164 27.98 -20.07 9.30
N PRO A 165 28.92 -19.26 8.79
CA PRO A 165 30.08 -19.76 8.06
C PRO A 165 30.93 -20.71 8.94
N LYS A 166 31.37 -21.84 8.36
CA LYS A 166 32.03 -22.94 9.10
C LYS A 166 33.26 -22.52 9.92
N LYS A 167 33.98 -21.47 9.49
CA LYS A 167 35.18 -20.96 10.19
C LYS A 167 34.88 -20.40 11.59
N SER A 168 33.65 -19.97 11.86
CA SER A 168 33.23 -19.40 13.15
C SER A 168 32.82 -20.47 14.18
N ARG A 169 32.78 -21.76 13.79
CA ARG A 169 32.27 -22.85 14.64
C ARG A 169 33.30 -23.37 15.65
N LEU A 170 34.58 -23.06 15.49
CA LEU A 170 35.68 -23.70 16.24
C LEU A 170 36.18 -22.87 17.44
N SER A 171 35.67 -21.65 17.65
CA SER A 171 36.21 -20.70 18.63
C SER A 171 35.69 -20.88 20.06
N TYR A 172 34.72 -21.78 20.29
CA TYR A 172 33.98 -21.88 21.56
C TYR A 172 34.27 -23.14 22.40
N LEU A 173 35.30 -23.93 22.04
CA LEU A 173 35.71 -25.12 22.80
C LEU A 173 37.07 -24.90 23.47
N THR A 174 37.11 -24.11 24.54
CA THR A 174 38.14 -24.27 25.57
C THR A 174 37.47 -24.24 26.95
N PRO A 175 37.66 -25.27 27.81
CA PRO A 175 37.14 -25.24 29.16
C PRO A 175 38.01 -24.34 30.04
N VAL A 176 37.39 -23.45 30.81
CA VAL A 176 38.06 -22.79 31.94
C VAL A 176 38.03 -23.79 33.10
N LEU A 177 39.19 -24.32 33.46
CA LEU A 177 39.42 -25.04 34.70
C LEU A 177 39.87 -24.01 35.74
N LEU A 178 39.10 -23.83 36.80
CA LEU A 178 39.54 -23.67 38.20
C LEU A 178 38.33 -23.76 39.13
#